data_AF-A0A9K3I343-F1
#
_entry.id   AF-A0A9K3I343-F1
#
_cell.length_a   1.000
_cell.length_b   1.000
_cell.length_c   1.000
_cell.angle_alpha   90.00
_cell.angle_beta   90.00
_cell.angle_gamma   90.00
#
_symmetry.space_group_name_H-M   'P 1'
#
loop_
_entity.id
_entity.type
_entity.pdbx_description
1 polymer ?
#
loop_
_entity_poly.entity_id
_entity_poly.type
_entity_poly.pdbx_seq_one_letter_code
_entity_poly.pdbx_strand_id
1 'polypeptide(L)'
;MEEPSKGTYAKDWVLWEKQLREVLFRNADYLASIQVLFEIAVDQVLEQLKRIMKGEYVTPISSEKSKFGTIVFAAIDVPVADLHNLLSNISEENNPKVKTFIENNNLQKAHITLAHKRSHGVTAVANYGRFVNQKVPVDVTALLLSDKLAALEAQPGSIDGQKITSKNEWPHLTLWTAQGIPPKEANTLPELVLQGKAKHIEFNPPFTITGVLQFH
;
A
#
# COMPACT_ATOMS: atom_id res chain seq x y z
N MET A 1 46.67 -30.86 2.84
CA MET A 1 45.50 -30.35 2.11
C MET A 1 44.64 -31.55 1.79
N GLU A 2 43.61 -31.79 2.59
CA GLU A 2 42.60 -32.81 2.30
C GLU A 2 41.70 -32.29 1.18
N GLU A 3 41.59 -33.03 0.08
CA GLU A 3 40.54 -32.84 -0.89
C GLU A 3 39.18 -33.12 -0.22
N PRO A 4 38.14 -32.28 -0.42
CA PRO A 4 36.83 -32.59 0.12
C PRO A 4 36.34 -33.86 -0.59
N SER A 5 36.28 -34.98 0.14
CA SER A 5 35.70 -36.22 -0.37
C SER A 5 34.35 -35.88 -0.99
N LYS A 6 34.15 -36.16 -2.28
CA LYS A 6 32.84 -36.07 -2.93
C LYS A 6 31.87 -36.89 -2.08
N GLY A 7 31.09 -36.15 -1.29
CA GLY A 7 30.50 -36.66 -0.07
C GLY A 7 29.48 -37.75 -0.33
N THR A 8 29.11 -38.41 0.77
CA THR A 8 28.14 -39.49 0.97
C THR A 8 26.86 -39.44 0.12
N TYR A 9 26.55 -38.29 -0.47
CA TYR A 9 25.35 -38.00 -1.26
C TYR A 9 25.57 -37.96 -2.78
N ALA A 10 26.74 -38.32 -3.30
CA ALA A 10 27.00 -38.26 -4.75
C ALA A 10 26.01 -39.10 -5.57
N LYS A 11 25.56 -40.24 -5.03
CA LYS A 11 24.53 -41.09 -5.66
C LYS A 11 23.13 -40.49 -5.52
N ASP A 12 22.83 -39.92 -4.36
CA ASP A 12 21.53 -39.27 -4.10
C ASP A 12 21.35 -38.02 -4.94
N TRP A 13 22.43 -37.28 -5.21
CA TRP A 13 22.42 -36.12 -6.09
C TRP A 13 22.00 -36.49 -7.52
N VAL A 14 22.56 -37.57 -8.07
CA VAL A 14 22.20 -38.06 -9.40
C VAL A 14 20.73 -38.49 -9.44
N LEU A 15 20.23 -39.11 -8.38
CA LEU A 15 18.83 -39.50 -8.26
C LEU A 15 17.89 -38.29 -8.17
N TRP A 16 18.23 -37.31 -7.34
CA TRP A 16 17.45 -36.07 -7.18
C TRP A 16 17.44 -35.23 -8.45
N GLU A 17 18.59 -35.11 -9.14
CA GLU A 17 18.66 -34.40 -10.41
C GLU A 17 17.77 -35.07 -11.46
N LYS A 18 17.80 -36.40 -11.55
CA LYS A 18 16.96 -37.16 -12.47
C LYS A 18 15.47 -36.93 -12.17
N GLN A 19 15.07 -37.04 -10.90
CA GLN A 19 13.69 -36.83 -10.47
C GLN A 19 13.22 -35.39 -10.77
N LEU A 20 14.06 -34.40 -10.47
CA LEU A 20 13.74 -33.00 -10.74
C LEU A 20 13.55 -32.75 -12.25
N ARG A 21 14.46 -33.27 -13.09
CA ARG A 21 14.34 -33.16 -14.55
C ARG A 21 13.06 -33.81 -15.05
N GLU A 22 12.74 -35.02 -14.60
CA GLU A 22 11.50 -35.71 -14.99
C GLU A 22 10.24 -34.92 -14.59
N VAL A 23 10.20 -34.35 -13.38
CA VAL A 23 9.08 -33.52 -12.92
C VAL A 23 8.97 -32.25 -13.76
N LEU A 24 10.08 -31.57 -14.04
CA LEU A 24 10.07 -30.35 -14.86
C LEU A 24 9.60 -30.64 -16.30
N PHE A 25 10.07 -31.73 -16.92
CA PHE A 25 9.63 -32.10 -18.27
C PHE A 25 8.16 -32.53 -18.31
N ARG A 26 7.67 -33.26 -17.31
CA ARG A 26 6.25 -33.64 -17.22
C ARG A 26 5.32 -32.43 -17.07
N ASN A 27 5.82 -31.33 -16.50
CA ASN A 27 5.06 -30.11 -16.29
C ASN A 27 5.47 -28.99 -17.27
N ALA A 28 6.18 -29.31 -18.36
CA ALA A 28 6.74 -28.31 -19.26
C ALA A 28 5.66 -27.39 -19.87
N ASP A 29 4.52 -27.95 -20.28
CA ASP A 29 3.40 -27.18 -20.85
C ASP A 29 2.78 -26.22 -19.81
N TYR A 30 2.66 -26.67 -18.56
CA TYR A 30 2.20 -25.83 -17.45
C TYR A 30 3.20 -24.71 -17.14
N LEU A 31 4.51 -25.03 -17.09
CA LEU A 31 5.57 -24.05 -16.87
C LEU A 31 5.64 -23.02 -18.01
N ALA A 32 5.44 -23.45 -19.26
CA ALA A 32 5.34 -22.57 -20.42
C ALA A 32 4.08 -21.69 -20.37
N SER A 33 2.97 -22.18 -19.82
CA SER A 33 1.73 -21.41 -19.64
C SER A 33 1.83 -20.30 -18.59
N ILE A 34 2.74 -20.45 -17.61
CA ILE A 34 3.02 -19.43 -16.60
C ILE A 34 3.94 -18.35 -17.16
N GLN A 35 4.84 -18.71 -18.09
CA GLN A 35 5.70 -17.76 -18.77
C GLN A 35 4.91 -17.06 -19.86
N VAL A 36 4.53 -15.79 -19.62
CA VAL A 36 4.14 -14.93 -20.73
C VAL A 36 5.38 -14.78 -21.62
N LEU A 37 5.35 -15.45 -22.77
CA LEU A 37 6.40 -15.34 -23.77
C LEU A 37 6.62 -13.86 -24.06
N PHE A 38 7.88 -13.42 -24.00
CA PHE A 38 8.27 -12.03 -24.21
C PHE A 38 7.66 -11.47 -25.51
N GLU A 39 7.53 -12.31 -26.54
CA GLU A 39 6.86 -11.99 -27.81
C GLU A 39 5.40 -11.57 -27.64
N ILE A 40 4.62 -12.24 -26.79
CA ILE A 40 3.21 -11.88 -26.51
C ILE A 40 3.14 -10.51 -25.84
N ALA A 41 4.03 -10.23 -24.88
CA ALA A 41 4.09 -8.94 -24.23
C ALA A 41 4.50 -7.82 -25.22
N VAL A 42 5.45 -8.10 -26.11
CA VAL A 42 5.88 -7.17 -27.17
C VAL A 42 4.74 -6.90 -28.16
N ASP A 43 4.01 -7.93 -28.60
CA ASP A 43 2.88 -7.80 -29.51
C ASP A 43 1.73 -6.98 -28.90
N GLN A 44 1.45 -7.19 -27.60
CA GLN A 44 0.47 -6.38 -26.87
C GLN A 44 0.88 -4.91 -26.83
N VAL A 45 2.15 -4.61 -26.55
CA VAL A 45 2.67 -3.23 -26.56
C VAL A 45 2.63 -2.63 -27.96
N LEU A 46 2.97 -3.42 -28.99
CA LEU A 46 2.93 -2.99 -30.38
C LEU A 46 1.52 -2.62 -30.83
N GLU A 47 0.52 -3.44 -30.47
CA GLU A 47 -0.89 -3.15 -30.75
C GLU A 47 -1.39 -1.91 -30.01
N GLN A 48 -0.97 -1.70 -28.75
CA GLN A 48 -1.24 -0.46 -28.03
C GLN A 48 -0.63 0.76 -28.74
N LEU A 49 0.62 0.67 -29.20
CA LEU A 49 1.28 1.74 -29.96
C LEU A 49 0.57 2.03 -31.29
N LYS A 50 0.12 1.00 -32.02
CA LYS A 50 -0.66 1.18 -33.26
C LYS A 50 -1.99 1.89 -32.99
N ARG A 51 -2.70 1.55 -31.90
CA ARG A 51 -3.93 2.25 -31.49
C ARG A 51 -3.68 3.71 -31.14
N ILE A 52 -2.54 4.01 -30.48
CA ILE A 52 -2.11 5.40 -30.22
C ILE A 52 -1.85 6.15 -31.53
N MET A 53 -1.13 5.54 -32.48
CA MET A 53 -0.85 6.14 -33.79
C MET A 53 -2.12 6.41 -34.60
N LYS A 54 -3.14 5.55 -34.49
CA LYS A 54 -4.44 5.71 -35.13
C LYS A 54 -5.36 6.74 -34.44
N GLY A 55 -4.94 7.29 -33.30
CA GLY A 55 -5.77 8.23 -32.52
C GLY A 55 -6.95 7.56 -31.79
N GLU A 56 -7.01 6.23 -31.79
CA GLU A 56 -8.06 5.43 -31.13
C GLU A 56 -7.79 5.26 -29.62
N TYR A 57 -6.63 5.73 -29.15
CA TYR A 57 -6.32 5.76 -27.73
C TYR A 57 -7.10 6.87 -27.04
N VAL A 58 -8.16 6.47 -26.35
CA VAL A 58 -8.82 7.33 -25.38
C VAL A 58 -7.85 7.52 -24.21
N THR A 59 -7.07 8.59 -24.25
CA THR A 59 -6.50 9.12 -23.01
C THR A 59 -7.66 9.31 -22.04
N PRO A 60 -7.61 8.79 -20.80
CA PRO A 60 -8.50 9.29 -19.78
C PRO A 60 -8.26 10.79 -19.77
N ILE A 61 -9.29 11.56 -20.12
CA ILE A 61 -9.23 13.00 -20.19
C ILE A 61 -9.00 13.46 -18.75
N SER A 62 -7.74 13.53 -18.33
CA SER A 62 -7.34 14.42 -17.27
C SER A 62 -7.08 15.75 -17.98
N SER A 63 -8.03 16.65 -17.84
CA SER A 63 -7.88 18.08 -18.14
C SER A 63 -6.82 18.77 -17.26
N GLU A 64 -5.93 18.00 -16.62
CA GLU A 64 -4.90 18.46 -15.68
C GLU A 64 -3.48 18.18 -16.19
N LYS A 65 -3.23 18.32 -17.50
CA LYS A 65 -1.88 18.23 -18.09
C LYS A 65 -0.87 19.29 -17.58
N SER A 66 -1.14 19.98 -16.47
CA SER A 66 -0.28 21.01 -15.88
C SER A 66 0.16 20.75 -14.41
N LYS A 67 -0.14 19.61 -13.77
CA LYS A 67 0.24 19.38 -12.36
C LYS A 67 1.22 18.23 -12.09
N PHE A 68 1.62 17.47 -13.11
CA PHE A 68 2.48 16.28 -12.90
C PHE A 68 3.96 16.60 -12.55
N GLY A 69 4.39 17.86 -12.69
CA GLY A 69 5.75 18.28 -12.32
C GLY A 69 6.00 18.34 -10.80
N THR A 70 4.94 18.41 -9.99
CA THR A 70 5.01 18.66 -8.55
C THR A 70 4.64 17.44 -7.70
N ILE A 71 4.41 16.27 -8.29
CA ILE A 71 3.96 15.09 -7.53
C ILE A 71 5.07 14.63 -6.57
N VAL A 72 4.80 14.80 -5.29
CA VAL A 72 5.61 14.41 -4.14
C VAL A 72 5.20 13.02 -3.64
N PHE A 73 3.90 12.71 -3.58
CA PHE A 73 3.41 11.42 -3.09
C PHE A 73 2.03 11.02 -3.64
N ALA A 74 1.73 9.73 -3.55
CA ALA A 74 0.41 9.16 -3.78
C ALA A 74 -0.25 8.87 -2.43
N ALA A 75 -1.53 9.21 -2.29
CA ALA A 75 -2.30 8.97 -1.09
C ALA A 75 -3.76 8.66 -1.38
N ILE A 76 -4.45 8.10 -0.39
CA ILE A 76 -5.91 8.00 -0.36
C ILE A 76 -6.40 9.15 0.51
N ASP A 77 -7.05 10.14 -0.11
CA ASP A 77 -7.65 11.26 0.59
C ASP A 77 -8.99 10.81 1.18
N VAL A 78 -9.16 11.03 2.47
CA VAL A 78 -10.35 10.65 3.22
C VAL A 78 -11.11 11.92 3.62
N PRO A 79 -12.43 12.00 3.36
CA PRO A 79 -13.22 13.13 3.82
C PRO A 79 -13.15 13.28 5.35
N VAL A 80 -12.85 14.49 5.80
CA VAL A 80 -12.73 14.79 7.24
C VAL A 80 -14.05 14.52 7.98
N ALA A 81 -15.19 14.73 7.33
CA ALA A 81 -16.51 14.41 7.89
C ALA A 81 -16.66 12.91 8.24
N ASP A 82 -16.18 12.02 7.37
CA ASP A 82 -16.26 10.57 7.59
C ASP A 82 -15.37 10.17 8.78
N LEU A 83 -14.22 10.82 8.95
CA LEU A 83 -13.37 10.63 10.12
C LEU A 83 -13.99 11.15 11.40
N HIS A 84 -14.64 12.31 11.37
CA HIS A 84 -15.34 12.79 12.57
C HIS A 84 -16.44 11.83 12.99
N ASN A 85 -17.22 11.29 12.04
CA ASN A 85 -18.23 10.29 12.35
C ASN A 85 -17.61 9.02 12.95
N LEU A 86 -16.53 8.52 12.35
CA LEU A 86 -15.78 7.37 12.88
C LEU A 86 -15.27 7.61 14.31
N LEU A 87 -14.64 8.77 14.53
CA LEU A 87 -14.06 9.14 15.80
C LEU A 87 -15.12 9.34 16.89
N SER A 88 -16.25 9.96 16.57
CA SER A 88 -17.37 10.12 17.49
C SER A 88 -17.86 8.76 18.00
N ASN A 89 -18.04 7.78 17.10
CA ASN A 89 -18.43 6.42 17.47
C ASN A 89 -17.40 5.76 18.41
N ILE A 90 -16.11 5.94 18.14
CA ILE A 90 -15.03 5.41 18.98
C ILE A 90 -15.02 6.07 20.38
N SER A 91 -15.34 7.37 20.45
CA SER A 91 -15.31 8.15 21.70
C SER A 91 -16.38 7.76 22.71
N GLU A 92 -17.52 7.26 22.23
CA GLU A 92 -18.63 6.79 23.07
C GLU A 92 -18.28 5.45 23.75
N GLU A 93 -17.46 4.63 23.10
CA GLU A 93 -17.09 3.30 23.58
C GLU A 93 -15.75 3.23 24.33
N ASN A 94 -14.80 4.13 24.06
CA ASN A 94 -13.42 3.96 24.54
C ASN A 94 -12.67 5.26 24.92
N ASN A 95 -12.30 5.30 26.21
CA ASN A 95 -11.26 6.14 26.84
C ASN A 95 -11.46 7.68 26.80
N PRO A 96 -11.57 8.36 27.95
CA PRO A 96 -11.73 9.83 28.00
C PRO A 96 -10.61 10.61 27.29
N LYS A 97 -9.40 10.03 27.15
CA LYS A 97 -8.32 10.62 26.35
C LYS A 97 -8.65 10.75 24.86
N VAL A 98 -9.42 9.81 24.30
CA VAL A 98 -9.85 9.84 22.89
C VAL A 98 -10.90 10.93 22.69
N LYS A 99 -11.84 11.07 23.64
CA LYS A 99 -12.85 12.13 23.61
C LYS A 99 -12.23 13.54 23.65
N THR A 100 -11.34 13.80 24.61
CA THR A 100 -10.62 15.09 24.71
C THR A 100 -9.75 15.36 23.48
N PHE A 101 -9.25 14.33 22.83
CA PHE A 101 -8.50 14.45 21.59
C PHE A 101 -9.39 14.91 20.42
N ILE A 102 -10.56 14.29 20.26
CA ILE A 102 -11.51 14.60 19.18
C ILE A 102 -12.04 16.04 19.30
N GLU A 103 -12.34 16.47 20.53
CA GLU A 103 -12.86 17.81 20.80
C GLU A 103 -11.85 18.93 20.48
N ASN A 104 -10.54 18.64 20.50
CA ASN A 104 -9.48 19.62 20.32
C ASN A 104 -8.77 19.55 18.95
N ASN A 105 -9.23 18.69 18.03
CA ASN A 105 -8.54 18.44 16.78
C ASN A 105 -9.20 19.14 15.57
N ASN A 106 -8.47 20.06 14.94
CA ASN A 106 -8.87 20.73 13.69
C ASN A 106 -8.17 20.09 12.47
N LEU A 107 -8.52 18.83 12.18
CA LEU A 107 -8.07 18.12 10.98
C LEU A 107 -8.58 18.83 9.72
N GLN A 108 -7.69 19.52 8.98
CA GLN A 108 -8.07 20.16 7.72
C GLN A 108 -8.03 19.18 6.53
N LYS A 109 -7.10 18.23 6.58
CA LYS A 109 -6.89 17.25 5.52
C LYS A 109 -6.47 15.93 6.12
N ALA A 110 -7.09 14.87 5.62
CA ALA A 110 -6.89 13.52 6.07
C ALA A 110 -6.52 12.66 4.86
N HIS A 111 -5.40 11.94 4.99
CA HIS A 111 -4.94 11.08 3.91
C HIS A 111 -4.10 9.93 4.44
N ILE A 112 -4.10 8.83 3.70
CA ILE A 112 -3.23 7.68 3.93
C ILE A 112 -2.18 7.68 2.83
N THR A 113 -0.92 7.92 3.20
CA THR A 113 0.18 7.91 2.22
C THR A 113 0.42 6.47 1.75
N LEU A 114 0.35 6.28 0.43
CA LEU A 114 0.63 5.00 -0.24
C LEU A 114 2.08 4.91 -0.69
N ALA A 115 2.64 6.00 -1.23
CA ALA A 115 4.05 6.07 -1.57
C ALA A 115 4.52 7.51 -1.64
N HIS A 116 5.67 7.79 -1.04
CA HIS A 116 6.36 9.06 -1.14
C HIS A 116 7.57 8.98 -2.09
N LYS A 117 7.74 9.96 -2.99
CA LYS A 117 8.82 10.04 -3.98
C LYS A 117 10.22 9.95 -3.35
N ARG A 118 10.42 10.65 -2.22
CA ARG A 118 11.71 10.66 -1.50
C ARG A 118 12.09 9.30 -0.91
N SER A 119 11.11 8.49 -0.50
CA SER A 119 11.37 7.21 0.19
C SER A 119 11.32 6.01 -0.76
N HIS A 120 10.45 6.06 -1.79
CA HIS A 120 10.15 4.91 -2.65
C HIS A 120 10.49 5.14 -4.12
N GLY A 121 10.91 6.35 -4.50
CA GLY A 121 11.23 6.72 -5.88
C GLY A 121 10.00 7.10 -6.71
N VAL A 122 10.27 7.69 -7.88
CA VAL A 122 9.23 8.21 -8.79
C VAL A 122 8.35 7.09 -9.34
N THR A 123 8.94 5.96 -9.74
CA THR A 123 8.21 4.81 -10.29
C THR A 123 7.18 4.26 -9.31
N ALA A 124 7.52 4.19 -8.01
CA ALA A 124 6.59 3.70 -7.00
C ALA A 124 5.35 4.60 -6.87
N VAL A 125 5.51 5.92 -6.98
CA VAL A 125 4.40 6.88 -6.96
C VAL A 125 3.59 6.80 -8.26
N ALA A 126 4.28 6.75 -9.41
CA ALA A 126 3.63 6.72 -10.73
C ALA A 126 2.78 5.45 -10.94
N ASN A 127 3.12 4.33 -10.31
CA ASN A 127 2.37 3.07 -10.40
C ASN A 127 0.90 3.19 -9.93
N TYR A 128 0.59 4.19 -9.10
CA TYR A 128 -0.79 4.45 -8.68
C TYR A 128 -1.58 5.30 -9.68
N GLY A 129 -0.95 5.78 -10.75
CA GLY A 129 -1.55 6.69 -11.74
C GLY A 129 -2.83 6.16 -12.36
N ARG A 130 -2.91 4.83 -12.57
CA ARG A 130 -4.11 4.16 -13.10
C ARG A 130 -5.33 4.22 -12.16
N PHE A 131 -5.12 4.46 -10.86
CA PHE A 131 -6.17 4.48 -9.85
C PHE A 131 -6.55 5.88 -9.40
N VAL A 132 -5.92 6.93 -9.94
CA VAL A 132 -6.20 8.32 -9.53
C VAL A 132 -7.66 8.67 -9.81
N ASN A 133 -8.28 9.41 -8.89
CA ASN A 133 -9.70 9.76 -8.85
C ASN A 133 -10.66 8.58 -8.61
N GLN A 134 -10.14 7.38 -8.36
CA GLN A 134 -10.97 6.23 -8.03
C GLN A 134 -11.19 6.13 -6.53
N LYS A 135 -12.39 5.66 -6.15
CA LYS A 135 -12.75 5.41 -4.75
C LYS A 135 -12.10 4.12 -4.28
N VAL A 136 -11.48 4.17 -3.11
CA VAL A 136 -10.84 3.03 -2.47
C VAL A 136 -11.51 2.80 -1.11
N PRO A 137 -12.10 1.61 -0.87
CA PRO A 137 -12.48 1.23 0.48
C PRO A 137 -11.21 1.05 1.33
N VAL A 138 -11.25 1.53 2.56
CA VAL A 138 -10.14 1.43 3.52
C VAL A 138 -10.70 0.91 4.82
N ASP A 139 -10.15 -0.21 5.27
CA ASP A 139 -10.48 -0.76 6.57
C ASP A 139 -9.58 -0.12 7.64
N VAL A 140 -10.21 0.46 8.65
CA VAL A 140 -9.57 1.05 9.82
C VAL A 140 -9.62 0.03 10.93
N THR A 141 -8.46 -0.49 11.30
CA THR A 141 -8.29 -1.66 12.17
C THR A 141 -7.93 -1.29 13.61
N ALA A 142 -7.29 -0.14 13.82
CA ALA A 142 -6.87 0.28 15.15
C ALA A 142 -6.63 1.78 15.27
N LEU A 143 -6.64 2.28 16.50
CA LEU A 143 -6.14 3.60 16.89
C LEU A 143 -4.87 3.45 17.74
N LEU A 144 -3.80 4.10 17.31
CA LEU A 144 -2.56 4.21 18.07
C LEU A 144 -2.40 5.63 18.58
N LEU A 145 -2.18 5.77 19.89
CA LEU A 145 -2.04 7.08 20.52
C LEU A 145 -0.94 7.09 21.59
N SER A 146 -0.13 8.13 21.56
CA SER A 146 0.83 8.50 22.60
C SER A 146 0.49 9.90 23.11
N ASP A 147 1.27 10.41 24.07
CA ASP A 147 1.10 11.79 24.54
C ASP A 147 1.43 12.84 23.47
N LYS A 148 2.02 12.44 22.33
CA LYS A 148 2.54 13.35 21.29
C LYS A 148 2.02 13.09 19.88
N LEU A 149 1.42 11.92 19.64
CA LEU A 149 1.07 11.44 18.30
C LEU A 149 -0.22 10.62 18.39
N ALA A 150 -1.07 10.76 17.39
CA ALA A 150 -2.23 9.89 17.21
C ALA A 150 -2.45 9.58 15.72
N ALA A 151 -2.68 8.31 15.41
CA ALA A 151 -2.96 7.87 14.05
C ALA A 151 -3.86 6.62 14.03
N LEU A 152 -4.65 6.49 12.97
CA LEU A 152 -5.44 5.31 12.68
C LEU A 152 -4.64 4.36 11.80
N GLU A 153 -4.57 3.10 12.18
CA GLU A 153 -4.07 2.04 11.31
C GLU A 153 -5.10 1.79 10.20
N ALA A 154 -4.60 1.71 8.96
CA ALA A 154 -5.43 1.65 7.78
C ALA A 154 -4.96 0.54 6.82
N GLN A 155 -5.91 -0.20 6.27
CA GLN A 155 -5.67 -1.22 5.27
C GLN A 155 -6.45 -0.87 3.99
N PRO A 156 -5.77 -0.36 2.95
CA PRO A 156 -6.43 -0.14 1.68
C PRO A 156 -6.95 -1.45 1.08
N GLY A 157 -8.18 -1.39 0.58
CA GLY A 157 -8.86 -2.51 -0.07
C GLY A 157 -8.50 -2.65 -1.55
N SER A 158 -9.49 -3.02 -2.35
CA SER A 158 -9.30 -3.29 -3.79
C SER A 158 -10.15 -2.38 -4.66
N ILE A 159 -9.64 -2.06 -5.86
CA ILE A 159 -10.39 -1.45 -6.96
C ILE A 159 -10.47 -2.48 -8.08
N ASP A 160 -11.67 -2.78 -8.58
CA ASP A 160 -11.90 -3.74 -9.68
C ASP A 160 -11.19 -5.09 -9.48
N GLY A 161 -11.16 -5.58 -8.23
CA GLY A 161 -10.47 -6.82 -7.85
C GLY A 161 -8.96 -6.68 -7.68
N GLN A 162 -8.36 -5.54 -8.01
CA GLN A 162 -6.94 -5.27 -7.79
C GLN A 162 -6.70 -4.66 -6.42
N LYS A 163 -5.96 -5.38 -5.56
CA LYS A 163 -5.59 -4.91 -4.22
C LYS A 163 -4.67 -3.68 -4.30
N ILE A 164 -5.04 -2.61 -3.61
CA ILE A 164 -4.20 -1.44 -3.42
C ILE A 164 -3.28 -1.71 -2.24
N THR A 165 -1.97 -1.75 -2.48
CA THR A 165 -0.97 -1.98 -1.44
C THR A 165 -0.18 -0.71 -1.20
N SER A 166 -0.06 -0.27 0.05
CA SER A 166 0.89 0.80 0.39
C SER A 166 2.33 0.30 0.29
N LYS A 167 3.26 1.22 0.05
CA LYS A 167 4.70 1.01 0.18
C LYS A 167 5.23 1.30 1.59
N ASN A 168 4.45 2.01 2.41
CA ASN A 168 4.74 2.12 3.82
C ASN A 168 4.42 0.78 4.51
N GLU A 169 5.32 0.30 5.36
CA GLU A 169 5.15 -0.95 6.13
C GLU A 169 3.92 -0.89 7.03
N TRP A 170 3.66 0.29 7.58
CA TRP A 170 2.49 0.56 8.41
C TRP A 170 1.67 1.69 7.79
N PRO A 171 0.68 1.36 6.93
CA PRO A 171 -0.19 2.36 6.34
C PRO A 171 -1.13 2.91 7.42
N HIS A 172 -1.16 4.23 7.54
CA HIS A 172 -1.89 4.90 8.60
C HIS A 172 -2.41 6.25 8.14
N LEU A 173 -3.38 6.76 8.87
CA LEU A 173 -3.90 8.11 8.77
C LEU A 173 -3.50 8.89 10.01
N THR A 174 -2.66 9.91 9.85
CA THR A 174 -2.26 10.75 10.98
C THR A 174 -3.43 11.63 11.40
N LEU A 175 -3.87 11.50 12.64
CA LEU A 175 -4.92 12.33 13.20
C LEU A 175 -4.35 13.61 13.79
N TRP A 176 -3.21 13.53 14.48
CA TRP A 176 -2.62 14.66 15.19
C TRP A 176 -1.16 14.42 15.56
N THR A 177 -0.45 15.53 15.71
CA THR A 177 0.89 15.60 16.25
C THR A 177 0.98 16.78 17.20
N ALA A 178 1.72 16.64 18.30
CA ALA A 178 2.02 17.77 19.17
C ALA A 178 2.78 18.88 18.42
N GLN A 179 2.72 20.10 18.94
CA GLN A 179 3.35 21.26 18.31
C GLN A 179 4.84 21.03 18.05
N GLY A 180 5.29 21.33 16.83
CA GLY A 180 6.68 21.15 16.39
C GLY A 180 7.05 19.72 15.96
N ILE A 181 6.13 18.76 16.07
CA ILE A 181 6.35 17.39 15.62
C ILE A 181 5.76 17.22 14.21
N PRO A 182 6.56 16.81 13.21
CA PRO A 182 6.06 16.63 11.85
C PRO A 182 5.20 15.35 11.75
N PRO A 183 4.18 15.31 10.87
CA PRO A 183 3.32 14.13 10.67
C PRO A 183 4.09 12.84 10.37
N LYS A 184 5.26 12.94 9.74
CA LYS A 184 6.13 11.78 9.45
C LYS A 184 6.49 10.99 10.71
N GLU A 185 6.58 11.62 11.88
CA GLU A 185 6.90 10.94 13.14
C GLU A 185 5.81 9.94 13.57
N ALA A 186 4.59 10.05 13.04
CA ALA A 186 3.53 9.08 13.30
C ALA A 186 3.93 7.64 12.90
N ASN A 187 4.83 7.47 11.93
CA ASN A 187 5.38 6.15 11.55
C ASN A 187 6.06 5.41 12.71
N THR A 188 6.46 6.10 13.78
CA THR A 188 7.10 5.51 14.96
C THR A 188 6.10 4.93 15.97
N LEU A 189 4.80 5.19 15.81
CA LEU A 189 3.76 4.75 16.75
C LEU A 189 3.77 3.24 17.02
N PRO A 190 3.90 2.34 16.01
CA PRO A 190 4.01 0.91 16.27
C PRO A 190 5.17 0.55 17.20
N GLU A 191 6.34 1.17 17.01
CA GLU A 191 7.50 0.96 17.88
C GLU A 191 7.25 1.50 19.29
N LEU A 192 6.60 2.66 19.41
CA LEU A 192 6.22 3.22 20.72
C LEU A 192 5.22 2.32 21.47
N VAL A 193 4.34 1.61 20.76
CA VAL A 193 3.45 0.61 21.36
C VAL A 193 4.28 -0.55 21.92
N LEU A 194 5.24 -1.08 21.16
CA LEU A 194 6.14 -2.15 21.63
C LEU A 194 6.95 -1.73 22.86
N GLN A 195 7.32 -0.45 22.95
CA GLN A 195 8.02 0.13 24.10
C GLN A 195 7.10 0.48 25.29
N GLY A 196 5.78 0.28 25.18
CA GLY A 196 4.81 0.66 26.21
C GLY A 196 4.58 2.17 26.37
N LYS A 197 5.04 2.97 25.40
CA LYS A 197 4.93 4.45 25.38
C LYS A 197 3.73 4.96 24.60
N ALA A 198 3.06 4.09 23.86
CA ALA A 198 1.81 4.36 23.16
C ALA A 198 0.80 3.26 23.47
N LYS A 199 -0.48 3.58 23.32
CA LYS A 199 -1.59 2.62 23.41
C LYS A 199 -2.00 2.18 22.01
N HIS A 200 -2.36 0.91 21.91
CA HIS A 200 -2.98 0.30 20.73
C HIS A 200 -4.41 -0.09 21.11
N ILE A 201 -5.39 0.47 20.40
CA ILE A 201 -6.82 0.18 20.59
C ILE A 201 -7.29 -0.47 19.29
N GLU A 202 -7.53 -1.77 19.32
CA GLU A 202 -7.99 -2.54 18.17
C GLU A 202 -9.51 -2.38 17.97
N PHE A 203 -9.93 -2.35 16.70
CA PHE A 203 -11.31 -2.31 16.28
C PHE A 203 -11.72 -3.67 15.72
N ASN A 204 -12.64 -4.34 16.41
CA ASN A 204 -13.20 -5.61 15.97
C ASN A 204 -14.74 -5.58 16.11
N PRO A 205 -15.48 -5.52 14.99
CA PRO A 205 -14.99 -5.54 13.61
C PRO A 205 -14.28 -4.22 13.19
N PRO A 206 -13.42 -4.25 12.15
CA PRO A 206 -12.85 -3.03 11.57
C PRO A 206 -13.93 -2.11 11.01
N PHE A 207 -13.64 -0.81 10.97
CA PHE A 207 -14.51 0.19 10.34
C PHE A 207 -14.07 0.44 8.90
N THR A 208 -14.98 0.35 7.94
CA THR A 208 -14.67 0.66 6.54
C THR A 208 -15.06 2.11 6.22
N ILE A 209 -14.09 2.88 5.74
CA ILE A 209 -14.29 4.23 5.19
C ILE A 209 -13.94 4.24 3.71
N THR A 210 -14.48 5.19 2.95
CA THR A 210 -14.15 5.35 1.53
C THR A 210 -13.30 6.59 1.33
N GLY A 211 -12.14 6.43 0.71
CA GLY A 211 -11.31 7.54 0.28
C GLY A 211 -11.18 7.60 -1.24
N VAL A 212 -10.52 8.64 -1.75
CA VAL A 212 -10.23 8.82 -3.17
C VAL A 212 -8.72 8.85 -3.36
N LEU A 213 -8.20 8.04 -4.28
CA LEU A 213 -6.77 8.04 -4.56
C LEU A 213 -6.37 9.31 -5.33
N GLN A 214 -5.38 10.03 -4.82
CA GLN A 214 -4.91 11.32 -5.33
C GLN A 214 -3.39 11.42 -5.35
N PHE A 215 -2.89 12.34 -6.18
CA PHE A 215 -1.49 12.78 -6.18
C PHE A 215 -1.35 14.14 -5.54
N HIS A 216 -0.29 14.31 -4.74
CA HIS A 216 0.05 15.54 -4.03
C HIS A 216 1.51 15.89 -4.24
#